data_AF-A0A917GPU3-F1
#
_entry.id   AF-A0A917GPU3-F1
#
_cell.length_a   1.000
_cell.length_b   1.000
_cell.length_c   1.000
_cell.angle_alpha   90.00
_cell.angle_beta   90.00
_cell.angle_gamma   90.00
#
_symmetry.space_group_name_H-M   'P 1'
#
loop_
_entity.id
_entity.type
_entity.pdbx_description
1 polymer ?
#
loop_
_entity_poly.entity_id
_entity_poly.type
_entity_poly.pdbx_seq_one_letter_code
_entity_poly.pdbx_strand_id
1 'polypeptide(L)'
;MKKIVAPLAAATLAVCSSFAFAQDNTLSFFITSVGSGDGANLGGLEGADAHCAELAEAAGITGKTWRAYLSTHAADGNDAVNARDRIGSGPWFNANGVQVAANVDDLHSDNNRLSKENSVDENGDQVNGRDDDPNMHDILTGSTLDGMAMAAGASCSNWTSNGEGSAQVGHHDRQGGGANPTSWNSAHGTRGCSQENLESTGGDGLFYCFAW
;
A
#
# COMPACT_ATOMS: atom_id res chain seq x y z
N MET A 1 27.85 -56.56 -57.32
CA MET A 1 27.45 -55.15 -57.13
C MET A 1 26.33 -55.10 -56.09
N LYS A 2 26.64 -54.70 -54.84
CA LYS A 2 25.65 -54.40 -53.80
C LYS A 2 26.17 -53.17 -53.05
N LYS A 3 25.52 -52.02 -53.27
CA LYS A 3 25.86 -50.75 -52.62
C LYS A 3 25.20 -50.74 -51.24
N ILE A 4 26.02 -50.66 -50.19
CA ILE A 4 25.54 -50.48 -48.82
C ILE A 4 25.35 -48.97 -48.63
N VAL A 5 24.11 -48.54 -48.40
CA VAL A 5 23.76 -47.15 -48.07
C VAL A 5 23.52 -47.10 -46.57
N ALA A 6 24.35 -46.35 -45.85
CA ALA A 6 24.15 -46.06 -44.43
C ALA A 6 23.21 -44.84 -44.28
N PRO A 7 22.19 -44.88 -43.40
CA PRO A 7 21.34 -43.72 -43.16
C PRO A 7 22.03 -42.74 -42.21
N LEU A 8 22.07 -41.47 -42.61
CA LEU A 8 22.51 -40.36 -41.77
C LEU A 8 21.37 -39.99 -40.81
N ALA A 9 21.52 -40.28 -39.52
CA ALA A 9 20.57 -39.85 -38.50
C ALA A 9 20.76 -38.35 -38.21
N ALA A 10 19.80 -37.52 -38.64
CA ALA A 10 19.77 -36.10 -38.29
C ALA A 10 19.20 -35.95 -36.87
N ALA A 11 20.06 -35.59 -35.91
CA ALA A 11 19.64 -35.23 -34.56
C ALA A 11 19.11 -33.79 -34.55
N THR A 12 17.79 -33.63 -34.41
CA THR A 12 17.14 -32.34 -34.18
C THR A 12 17.36 -31.90 -32.74
N LEU A 13 18.20 -30.88 -32.54
CA LEU A 13 18.39 -30.21 -31.25
C LEU A 13 17.14 -29.36 -30.95
N ALA A 14 16.30 -29.80 -30.02
CA ALA A 14 15.20 -28.98 -29.50
C ALA A 14 15.78 -27.93 -28.55
N VAL A 15 15.85 -26.68 -28.99
CA VAL A 15 16.18 -25.54 -28.13
C VAL A 15 14.93 -25.21 -27.31
N CYS A 16 14.91 -25.65 -26.05
CA CYS A 16 13.95 -25.15 -25.08
C CYS A 16 14.33 -23.72 -24.71
N SER A 17 13.66 -22.74 -25.33
CA SER A 17 13.74 -21.34 -24.88
C SER A 17 13.04 -21.21 -23.53
N SER A 18 13.83 -21.21 -22.45
CA SER A 18 13.36 -20.80 -21.13
C SER A 18 13.04 -19.30 -21.20
N PHE A 19 11.76 -18.95 -21.30
CA PHE A 19 11.33 -17.57 -21.06
C PHE A 19 11.52 -17.29 -19.58
N ALA A 20 12.65 -16.66 -19.22
CA ALA A 20 12.80 -16.04 -17.92
C ALA A 20 11.90 -14.79 -17.92
N PHE A 21 10.77 -14.85 -17.22
CA PHE A 21 10.02 -13.64 -16.89
C PHE A 21 10.92 -12.81 -15.96
N ALA A 22 11.35 -11.63 -16.43
CA ALA A 22 11.98 -10.66 -15.55
C ALA A 22 10.98 -10.32 -14.44
N GLN A 23 11.41 -10.44 -13.17
CA GLN A 23 10.61 -9.97 -12.04
C GLN A 23 10.51 -8.44 -12.16
N ASP A 24 9.29 -7.93 -12.29
CA ASP A 24 9.03 -6.50 -12.32
C ASP A 24 9.17 -5.94 -10.89
N ASN A 25 10.36 -5.43 -10.58
CA ASN A 25 10.66 -4.77 -9.31
C ASN A 25 10.40 -3.25 -9.38
N THR A 26 9.63 -2.77 -10.35
CA THR A 26 9.25 -1.35 -10.41
C THR A 26 8.35 -0.98 -9.24
N LEU A 27 8.42 0.29 -8.83
CA LEU A 27 7.63 0.85 -7.73
C LEU A 27 6.15 0.42 -7.83
N SER A 28 5.68 -0.25 -6.78
CA SER A 28 4.30 -0.70 -6.64
C SER A 28 3.77 -0.58 -5.21
N PHE A 29 4.55 0.02 -4.31
CA PHE A 29 4.15 0.38 -2.96
C PHE A 29 4.86 1.66 -2.50
N PHE A 30 4.12 2.60 -1.93
CA PHE A 30 4.70 3.75 -1.23
C PHE A 30 3.73 4.32 -0.18
N ILE A 31 4.23 5.16 0.72
CA ILE A 31 3.41 6.10 1.51
C ILE A 31 3.35 7.41 0.76
N THR A 32 2.18 8.01 0.61
CA THR A 32 2.07 9.34 -0.01
C THR A 32 3.04 10.35 0.62
N SER A 33 3.88 11.02 -0.17
CA SER A 33 4.77 12.09 0.34
C SER A 33 4.02 13.28 0.94
N VAL A 34 2.77 13.48 0.53
CA VAL A 34 1.86 14.52 1.01
C VAL A 34 0.42 13.99 1.08
N GLY A 35 -0.34 14.42 2.07
CA GLY A 35 -1.77 14.12 2.18
C GLY A 35 -2.61 14.85 1.12
N SER A 36 -3.94 14.75 1.20
CA SER A 36 -4.86 15.44 0.27
C SER A 36 -4.89 16.97 0.44
N GLY A 37 -4.37 17.47 1.57
CA GLY A 37 -4.52 18.86 1.99
C GLY A 37 -5.87 19.20 2.63
N ASP A 38 -6.77 18.22 2.76
CA ASP A 38 -8.09 18.37 3.39
C ASP A 38 -8.34 17.32 4.49
N GLY A 39 -7.30 17.01 5.28
CA GLY A 39 -7.35 15.98 6.31
C GLY A 39 -7.77 14.61 5.75
N ALA A 40 -8.70 13.94 6.41
CA ALA A 40 -9.22 12.64 5.98
C ALA A 40 -10.36 12.73 4.95
N ASN A 41 -10.69 13.93 4.46
CA ASN A 41 -11.54 14.07 3.28
C ASN A 41 -10.70 13.83 2.02
N LEU A 42 -10.75 12.60 1.53
CA LEU A 42 -9.99 12.15 0.36
C LEU A 42 -10.87 12.11 -0.90
N GLY A 43 -12.13 12.56 -0.82
CA GLY A 43 -13.12 12.36 -1.89
C GLY A 43 -13.57 10.91 -2.00
N GLY A 44 -13.56 10.16 -0.89
CA GLY A 44 -13.82 8.73 -0.87
C GLY A 44 -12.64 7.90 -1.39
N LEU A 45 -12.87 6.60 -1.60
CA LEU A 45 -11.85 5.68 -2.09
C LEU A 45 -11.33 6.06 -3.49
N GLU A 46 -12.22 6.56 -4.35
CA GLU A 46 -11.85 6.96 -5.72
C GLU A 46 -10.90 8.16 -5.73
N GLY A 47 -11.13 9.17 -4.87
CA GLY A 47 -10.23 10.31 -4.77
C GLY A 47 -8.88 9.94 -4.13
N ALA A 48 -8.88 9.04 -3.13
CA ALA A 48 -7.64 8.51 -2.56
C ALA A 48 -6.82 7.72 -3.60
N ASP A 49 -7.48 6.88 -4.42
CA ASP A 49 -6.83 6.16 -5.50
C ASP A 49 -6.26 7.11 -6.57
N ALA A 50 -6.99 8.17 -6.90
CA ALA A 50 -6.53 9.19 -7.85
C ALA A 50 -5.28 9.93 -7.33
N HIS A 51 -5.23 10.26 -6.04
CA HIS A 51 -4.07 10.86 -5.40
C HIS A 51 -2.84 9.94 -5.46
N CYS A 52 -3.02 8.64 -5.19
CA CYS A 52 -1.95 7.66 -5.38
C CYS A 52 -1.44 7.64 -6.84
N ALA A 53 -2.34 7.67 -7.82
CA ALA A 53 -1.95 7.69 -9.22
C ALA A 53 -1.19 8.99 -9.59
N GLU A 54 -1.65 10.14 -9.11
CA GLU A 54 -1.01 11.45 -9.37
C GLU A 54 0.43 11.49 -8.83
N LEU A 55 0.65 11.08 -7.57
CA LEU A 55 1.97 11.04 -6.98
C LEU A 55 2.91 10.06 -7.71
N ALA A 56 2.41 8.87 -8.03
CA ALA A 56 3.19 7.90 -8.79
C ALA A 56 3.57 8.41 -10.18
N GLU A 57 2.65 9.07 -10.89
CA GLU A 57 2.92 9.69 -12.19
C GLU A 57 3.95 10.82 -12.07
N ALA A 58 3.87 11.64 -11.01
CA ALA A 58 4.86 12.68 -10.73
C ALA A 58 6.26 12.10 -10.47
N ALA A 59 6.35 10.92 -9.84
CA ALA A 59 7.59 10.14 -9.68
C ALA A 59 8.03 9.39 -10.95
N GLY A 60 7.31 9.55 -12.07
CA GLY A 60 7.63 8.95 -13.36
C GLY A 60 7.16 7.50 -13.53
N ILE A 61 6.29 7.01 -12.64
CA ILE A 61 5.71 5.67 -12.70
C ILE A 61 4.36 5.73 -13.40
N THR A 62 4.27 5.08 -14.56
CA THR A 62 3.04 5.07 -15.39
C THR A 62 2.65 3.64 -15.73
N GLY A 63 1.39 3.45 -16.16
CA GLY A 63 0.92 2.18 -16.69
C GLY A 63 0.55 1.12 -15.65
N LYS A 64 0.50 1.48 -14.36
CA LYS A 64 -0.02 0.63 -13.27
C LYS A 64 -1.39 1.13 -12.81
N THR A 65 -2.16 0.24 -12.18
CA THR A 65 -3.38 0.65 -11.47
C THR A 65 -3.06 0.86 -10.00
N TRP A 66 -3.24 2.08 -9.51
CA TRP A 66 -3.00 2.43 -8.11
C TRP A 66 -4.27 2.36 -7.27
N ARG A 67 -4.13 1.86 -6.04
CA ARG A 67 -5.17 1.90 -5.00
C ARG A 67 -4.60 2.35 -3.67
N ALA A 68 -5.35 3.20 -2.99
CA ALA A 68 -5.10 3.52 -1.60
C ALA A 68 -5.49 2.33 -0.70
N TYR A 69 -4.63 1.99 0.25
CA TYR A 69 -4.90 0.99 1.28
C TYR A 69 -5.87 1.56 2.33
N LEU A 70 -7.14 1.63 1.97
CA LEU A 70 -8.18 2.20 2.80
C LEU A 70 -9.42 1.32 2.76
N SER A 71 -9.95 1.03 3.94
CA SER A 71 -11.24 0.36 4.10
C SER A 71 -12.38 1.37 4.27
N THR A 72 -13.59 0.97 3.87
CA THR A 72 -14.83 1.70 4.15
C THR A 72 -15.83 0.80 4.84
N HIS A 73 -16.64 1.37 5.73
CA HIS A 73 -17.75 0.65 6.36
C HIS A 73 -18.99 0.68 5.47
N ALA A 74 -19.89 -0.29 5.64
CA ALA A 74 -21.15 -0.33 4.92
C ALA A 74 -21.99 0.93 5.20
N ALA A 75 -22.40 1.63 4.15
CA ALA A 75 -23.15 2.87 4.23
C ALA A 75 -23.95 3.09 2.94
N ASP A 76 -25.09 3.78 3.03
CA ASP A 76 -25.92 4.17 1.88
C ASP A 76 -26.33 3.00 0.96
N GLY A 77 -26.51 1.82 1.54
CA GLY A 77 -26.86 0.60 0.80
C GLY A 77 -25.68 -0.07 0.07
N ASN A 78 -24.46 0.45 0.23
CA ASN A 78 -23.24 -0.19 -0.25
C ASN A 78 -22.63 -1.08 0.83
N ASP A 79 -22.07 -2.21 0.41
CA ASP A 79 -21.31 -3.10 1.28
C ASP A 79 -20.02 -2.45 1.77
N ALA A 80 -19.51 -2.93 2.89
CA ALA A 80 -18.20 -2.54 3.37
C ALA A 80 -17.11 -2.98 2.38
N VAL A 81 -16.06 -2.17 2.25
CA VAL A 81 -14.93 -2.48 1.37
C VAL A 81 -13.67 -2.66 2.20
N ASN A 82 -13.02 -3.82 2.04
CA ASN A 82 -11.77 -4.14 2.73
C ASN A 82 -10.57 -3.62 1.92
N ALA A 83 -9.62 -2.94 2.57
CA ALA A 83 -8.39 -2.49 1.94
C ALA A 83 -7.62 -3.65 1.28
N ARG A 84 -7.50 -4.79 1.98
CA ARG A 84 -6.75 -5.97 1.51
C ARG A 84 -7.24 -6.52 0.19
N ASP A 85 -8.53 -6.38 -0.12
CA ASP A 85 -9.16 -6.97 -1.30
C ASP A 85 -8.94 -6.10 -2.55
N ARG A 86 -8.48 -4.86 -2.36
CA ARG A 86 -8.36 -3.86 -3.44
C ARG A 86 -6.95 -3.73 -4.01
N ILE A 87 -5.91 -4.12 -3.28
CA ILE A 87 -4.52 -3.75 -3.58
C ILE A 87 -3.76 -4.70 -4.54
N GLY A 88 -4.47 -5.63 -5.17
CA GLY A 88 -3.87 -6.65 -6.03
C GLY A 88 -3.22 -7.80 -5.24
N SER A 89 -2.49 -8.68 -5.93
CA SER A 89 -1.93 -9.90 -5.34
C SER A 89 -0.48 -9.79 -4.87
N GLY A 90 0.20 -8.68 -5.16
CA GLY A 90 1.65 -8.55 -5.03
C GLY A 90 2.44 -9.36 -6.08
N PRO A 91 3.78 -9.42 -5.96
CA PRO A 91 4.59 -8.77 -4.93
C PRO A 91 4.60 -7.24 -5.06
N TRP A 92 4.85 -6.55 -3.96
CA TRP A 92 5.01 -5.09 -3.97
C TRP A 92 6.41 -4.64 -3.62
N PHE A 93 6.89 -3.62 -4.32
CA PHE A 93 8.23 -3.05 -4.16
C PHE A 93 8.14 -1.55 -3.87
N ASN A 94 8.98 -1.07 -2.95
CA ASN A 94 9.14 0.36 -2.72
C ASN A 94 10.02 1.02 -3.80
N ALA A 95 10.15 2.34 -3.77
CA ALA A 95 10.90 3.11 -4.77
C ALA A 95 12.40 2.75 -4.80
N ASN A 96 12.93 2.20 -3.70
CA ASN A 96 14.31 1.72 -3.58
C ASN A 96 14.49 0.26 -4.06
N GLY A 97 13.45 -0.35 -4.65
CA GLY A 97 13.48 -1.71 -5.19
C GLY A 97 13.43 -2.81 -4.12
N VAL A 98 13.09 -2.47 -2.87
CA VAL A 98 12.91 -3.45 -1.80
C VAL A 98 11.52 -4.04 -1.89
N GLN A 99 11.43 -5.37 -2.02
CA GLN A 99 10.16 -6.07 -1.89
C GLN A 99 9.64 -5.91 -0.46
N VAL A 100 8.50 -5.26 -0.27
CA VAL A 100 7.90 -5.05 1.05
C VAL A 100 7.02 -6.22 1.47
N ALA A 101 6.36 -6.89 0.52
CA ALA A 101 5.61 -8.11 0.74
C ALA A 101 5.48 -8.91 -0.56
N ALA A 102 5.49 -10.24 -0.45
CA ALA A 102 5.38 -11.17 -1.57
C ALA A 102 3.94 -11.30 -2.08
N ASN A 103 2.96 -11.17 -1.20
CA ASN A 103 1.52 -11.28 -1.48
C ASN A 103 0.70 -10.78 -0.29
N VAL A 104 -0.63 -10.78 -0.41
CA VAL A 104 -1.55 -10.29 0.64
C VAL A 104 -1.34 -11.01 1.98
N ASP A 105 -1.13 -12.33 1.98
CA ASP A 105 -0.94 -13.09 3.23
C ASP A 105 0.40 -12.73 3.89
N ASP A 106 1.46 -12.55 3.09
CA ASP A 106 2.76 -12.08 3.58
C ASP A 106 2.66 -10.66 4.16
N LEU A 107 1.98 -9.73 3.47
CA LEU A 107 1.74 -8.36 3.91
C LEU A 107 1.06 -8.29 5.28
N HIS A 108 0.13 -9.22 5.55
CA HIS A 108 -0.62 -9.31 6.80
C HIS A 108 0.02 -10.23 7.85
N SER A 109 1.22 -10.73 7.60
CA SER A 109 1.99 -11.54 8.55
C SER A 109 3.15 -10.74 9.16
N ASP A 110 3.80 -11.31 10.17
CA ASP A 110 5.04 -10.76 10.73
C ASP A 110 6.25 -10.85 9.76
N ASN A 111 6.11 -11.54 8.63
CA ASN A 111 7.19 -11.70 7.64
C ASN A 111 7.29 -10.53 6.66
N ASN A 112 6.28 -9.64 6.60
CA ASN A 112 6.39 -8.45 5.76
C ASN A 112 7.62 -7.63 6.16
N ARG A 113 8.08 -6.80 5.23
CA ARG A 113 9.30 -6.01 5.40
C ARG A 113 8.98 -4.55 5.64
N LEU A 114 7.79 -4.22 6.16
CA LEU A 114 7.42 -2.85 6.51
C LEU A 114 8.17 -2.42 7.78
N SER A 115 8.87 -1.30 7.66
CA SER A 115 9.60 -0.62 8.74
C SER A 115 9.76 0.85 8.38
N LYS A 116 10.36 1.67 9.26
CA LYS A 116 10.71 3.07 8.95
C LYS A 116 11.61 3.18 7.71
N GLU A 117 12.51 2.21 7.53
CA GLU A 117 13.48 2.19 6.43
C GLU A 117 12.85 1.77 5.09
N ASN A 118 11.85 0.90 5.13
CA ASN A 118 11.27 0.31 3.92
C ASN A 118 9.94 0.95 3.52
N SER A 119 9.25 1.63 4.43
CA SER A 119 8.03 2.38 4.16
C SER A 119 8.39 3.81 3.77
N VAL A 120 8.88 3.95 2.54
CA VAL A 120 9.30 5.23 1.94
C VAL A 120 8.21 5.80 1.05
N ASP A 121 8.37 7.06 0.67
CA ASP A 121 7.48 7.72 -0.28
C ASP A 121 7.72 7.30 -1.75
N GLU A 122 6.91 7.85 -2.67
CA GLU A 122 7.02 7.54 -4.09
C GLU A 122 8.35 7.97 -4.73
N ASN A 123 9.10 8.87 -4.08
CA ASN A 123 10.41 9.35 -4.50
C ASN A 123 11.55 8.53 -3.88
N GLY A 124 11.23 7.66 -2.93
CA GLY A 124 12.19 6.84 -2.17
C GLY A 124 12.73 7.53 -0.93
N ASP A 125 12.17 8.68 -0.55
CA ASP A 125 12.53 9.42 0.64
C ASP A 125 11.86 8.80 1.88
N GLN A 126 12.56 8.84 3.01
CA GLN A 126 12.03 8.33 4.27
C GLN A 126 10.95 9.27 4.82
N VAL A 127 9.81 8.68 5.18
CA VAL A 127 8.74 9.40 5.89
C VAL A 127 9.16 9.59 7.36
N ASN A 128 8.88 10.77 7.92
CA ASN A 128 9.17 11.06 9.33
C ASN A 128 8.38 10.12 10.25
N GLY A 129 9.09 9.42 11.13
CA GLY A 129 8.53 8.58 12.18
C GLY A 129 8.28 9.31 13.49
N ARG A 130 7.94 8.54 14.53
CA ARG A 130 7.49 9.06 15.83
C ARG A 130 8.47 10.01 16.51
N ASP A 131 9.76 9.75 16.33
CA ASP A 131 10.86 10.45 16.99
C ASP A 131 11.46 11.58 16.12
N ASP A 132 10.85 11.86 14.97
CA ASP A 132 11.25 12.94 14.06
C ASP A 132 10.34 14.18 14.23
N ASP A 133 10.75 15.31 13.64
CA ASP A 133 10.00 16.57 13.64
C ASP A 133 9.79 17.07 12.20
N PRO A 134 8.53 17.27 11.76
CA PRO A 134 7.28 16.91 12.45
C PRO A 134 7.12 15.38 12.56
N ASN A 135 6.36 14.91 13.55
CA ASN A 135 5.95 13.50 13.66
C ASN A 135 4.84 13.20 12.65
N MET A 136 5.08 12.26 11.73
CA MET A 136 4.14 11.84 10.68
C MET A 136 3.96 10.32 10.65
N HIS A 137 4.09 9.66 11.81
CA HIS A 137 4.18 8.20 11.85
C HIS A 137 2.85 7.46 11.70
N ASP A 138 1.75 8.10 12.06
CA ASP A 138 0.40 7.58 11.92
C ASP A 138 -0.07 7.68 10.46
N ILE A 139 -0.40 6.54 9.86
CA ILE A 139 -0.87 6.40 8.48
C ILE A 139 -2.33 5.96 8.46
N LEU A 140 -3.18 6.63 7.69
CA LEU A 140 -4.62 6.35 7.58
C LEU A 140 -4.87 4.97 6.93
N THR A 141 -5.77 4.18 7.51
CA THR A 141 -6.16 2.85 6.95
C THR A 141 -7.66 2.56 7.04
N GLY A 142 -8.31 2.90 8.15
CA GLY A 142 -9.68 2.45 8.42
C GLY A 142 -9.84 0.94 8.59
N SER A 143 -8.73 0.21 8.81
CA SER A 143 -8.70 -1.25 8.70
C SER A 143 -8.43 -1.96 10.02
N THR A 144 -8.90 -3.21 10.12
CA THR A 144 -8.43 -4.16 11.14
C THR A 144 -7.00 -4.62 10.83
N LEU A 145 -6.38 -5.38 11.75
CA LEU A 145 -5.06 -6.00 11.54
C LEU A 145 -5.01 -6.88 10.28
N ASP A 146 -6.10 -7.59 9.99
CA ASP A 146 -6.23 -8.42 8.80
C ASP A 146 -6.62 -7.65 7.54
N GLY A 147 -6.66 -6.31 7.59
CA GLY A 147 -6.98 -5.46 6.43
C GLY A 147 -8.45 -5.39 6.06
N MET A 148 -9.33 -5.75 6.99
CA MET A 148 -10.78 -5.73 6.81
C MET A 148 -11.37 -4.38 7.20
N ALA A 149 -12.54 -4.06 6.69
CA ALA A 149 -13.31 -2.91 7.14
C ALA A 149 -13.68 -3.03 8.61
N MET A 150 -13.51 -1.93 9.33
CA MET A 150 -14.03 -1.77 10.68
C MET A 150 -15.48 -1.29 10.65
N ALA A 151 -16.13 -1.32 11.82
CA ALA A 151 -17.45 -0.70 11.97
C ALA A 151 -17.41 0.81 11.69
N ALA A 152 -18.59 1.42 11.52
CA ALA A 152 -18.72 2.86 11.32
C ALA A 152 -17.99 3.66 12.40
N GLY A 153 -17.36 4.77 11.99
CA GLY A 153 -16.58 5.65 12.86
C GLY A 153 -15.06 5.47 12.79
N ALA A 154 -14.55 4.56 11.95
CA ALA A 154 -13.13 4.31 11.75
C ALA A 154 -12.58 4.85 10.43
N SER A 155 -13.36 5.57 9.64
CA SER A 155 -12.99 6.01 8.29
C SER A 155 -13.44 7.42 7.94
N CYS A 156 -13.67 8.31 8.93
CA CYS A 156 -14.04 9.71 8.67
C CYS A 156 -15.16 9.88 7.61
N SER A 157 -16.31 9.25 7.86
CA SER A 157 -17.42 9.16 6.89
C SER A 157 -17.01 8.54 5.55
N ASN A 158 -16.30 7.42 5.57
CA ASN A 158 -15.78 6.77 4.37
C ASN A 158 -14.92 7.69 3.50
N TRP A 159 -14.05 8.46 4.16
CA TRP A 159 -13.06 9.34 3.56
C TRP A 159 -13.66 10.54 2.83
N THR A 160 -14.83 11.01 3.29
CA THR A 160 -15.56 12.15 2.72
C THR A 160 -15.76 13.30 3.70
N SER A 161 -15.10 13.24 4.87
CA SER A 161 -15.22 14.25 5.92
C SER A 161 -13.87 14.58 6.52
N ASN A 162 -13.65 15.89 6.72
CA ASN A 162 -12.56 16.48 7.49
C ASN A 162 -13.06 17.04 8.84
N GLY A 163 -14.30 16.71 9.24
CA GLY A 163 -14.96 17.27 10.43
C GLY A 163 -14.82 16.40 11.68
N GLU A 164 -15.91 16.28 12.43
CA GLU A 164 -16.01 15.37 13.57
C GLU A 164 -15.90 13.90 13.13
N GLY A 165 -15.34 13.07 14.01
CA GLY A 165 -15.19 11.64 13.77
C GLY A 165 -13.80 11.16 14.15
N SER A 166 -13.42 10.00 13.62
CA SER A 166 -12.11 9.41 13.78
C SER A 166 -11.81 8.53 12.56
N ALA A 167 -10.53 8.31 12.30
CA ALA A 167 -10.04 7.30 11.38
C ALA A 167 -9.13 6.32 12.14
N GLN A 168 -9.19 5.04 11.78
CA GLN A 168 -8.19 4.08 12.24
C GLN A 168 -6.88 4.31 11.48
N VAL A 169 -5.78 4.37 12.23
CA VAL A 169 -4.41 4.50 11.72
C VAL A 169 -3.55 3.30 12.12
N GLY A 170 -2.40 3.17 11.48
CA GLY A 170 -1.28 2.34 11.96
C GLY A 170 0.06 3.06 11.85
N HIS A 171 1.11 2.43 12.35
CA HIS A 171 2.46 2.99 12.51
C HIS A 171 3.41 2.46 11.45
N HIS A 172 3.79 3.28 10.46
CA HIS A 172 4.71 2.81 9.41
C HIS A 172 6.12 2.48 9.94
N ASP A 173 6.51 3.14 11.03
CA ASP A 173 7.77 2.94 11.73
C ASP A 173 7.74 1.78 12.73
N ARG A 174 6.60 1.08 12.84
CA ARG A 174 6.40 -0.11 13.68
C ARG A 174 6.60 0.14 15.18
N GLN A 175 6.43 1.37 15.63
CA GLN A 175 6.49 1.73 17.04
C GLN A 175 5.44 2.79 17.39
N GLY A 176 4.96 2.82 18.64
CA GLY A 176 3.82 3.67 18.93
C GLY A 176 3.13 3.39 20.25
N GLY A 177 1.94 3.96 20.38
CA GLY A 177 0.96 3.60 21.40
C GLY A 177 -0.27 2.95 20.77
N GLY A 178 -1.39 2.96 21.49
CA GLY A 178 -2.64 2.36 21.04
C GLY A 178 -2.81 0.90 21.43
N ALA A 179 -3.85 0.27 20.89
CA ALA A 179 -4.19 -1.12 21.20
C ALA A 179 -3.17 -2.10 20.59
N ASN A 180 -2.59 -1.76 19.43
CA ASN A 180 -1.55 -2.55 18.77
C ASN A 180 -0.32 -1.66 18.47
N PRO A 181 0.57 -1.45 19.44
CA PRO A 181 1.63 -0.43 19.38
C PRO A 181 2.63 -0.54 18.24
N THR A 182 2.79 -1.73 17.66
CA THR A 182 3.72 -1.94 16.54
C THR A 182 3.00 -2.12 15.22
N SER A 183 1.66 -2.17 15.19
CA SER A 183 0.88 -2.46 13.97
C SER A 183 1.04 -1.37 12.92
N TRP A 184 1.29 -1.77 11.67
CA TRP A 184 1.43 -0.84 10.54
C TRP A 184 0.08 -0.35 10.00
N ASN A 185 -1.00 -1.09 10.25
CA ASN A 185 -2.32 -0.79 9.68
C ASN A 185 -3.45 -0.60 10.70
N SER A 186 -3.27 -0.92 11.98
CA SER A 186 -4.38 -0.88 12.95
C SER A 186 -3.88 -0.73 14.39
N ALA A 187 -3.45 0.46 14.77
CA ALA A 187 -2.94 0.80 16.10
C ALA A 187 -3.96 1.50 17.00
N HIS A 188 -4.51 2.65 16.57
CA HIS A 188 -5.54 3.43 17.28
C HIS A 188 -6.37 4.32 16.35
N GLY A 189 -7.41 4.95 16.90
CA GLY A 189 -8.16 6.00 16.21
C GLY A 189 -7.48 7.37 16.29
N THR A 190 -7.74 8.23 15.31
CA THR A 190 -7.34 9.64 15.33
C THR A 190 -8.21 10.49 16.25
N ARG A 191 -7.73 11.68 16.62
CA ARG A 191 -8.46 12.67 17.45
C ARG A 191 -9.63 13.33 16.71
N GLY A 192 -9.59 13.30 15.39
CA GLY A 192 -10.54 13.95 14.49
C GLY A 192 -10.14 13.67 13.04
N CYS A 193 -10.90 14.25 12.11
CA CYS A 193 -10.69 14.04 10.67
C CYS A 193 -10.04 15.25 9.97
N SER A 194 -9.94 16.40 10.63
CA SER A 194 -9.27 17.59 10.07
C SER A 194 -7.75 17.42 10.06
N GLN A 195 -7.05 18.14 9.19
CA GLN A 195 -5.59 18.13 9.13
C GLN A 195 -4.95 18.36 10.51
N GLU A 196 -5.34 19.43 11.19
CA GLU A 196 -4.85 19.76 12.55
C GLU A 196 -5.05 18.61 13.56
N ASN A 197 -6.15 17.85 13.44
CA ASN A 197 -6.40 16.72 14.32
C ASN A 197 -5.54 15.51 13.98
N LEU A 198 -5.22 15.30 12.70
CA LEU A 198 -4.30 14.25 12.25
C LEU A 198 -2.87 14.56 12.71
N GLU A 199 -2.42 15.80 12.54
CA GLU A 199 -1.15 16.32 13.07
C GLU A 199 -1.07 16.18 14.59
N SER A 200 -2.12 16.59 15.32
CA SER A 200 -2.16 16.44 16.78
C SER A 200 -2.24 14.97 17.24
N THR A 201 -2.65 14.04 16.37
CA THR A 201 -2.63 12.61 16.64
C THR A 201 -1.20 12.06 16.54
N GLY A 202 -0.42 12.51 15.56
CA GLY A 202 0.91 11.99 15.25
C GLY A 202 1.10 11.59 13.78
N GLY A 203 0.18 12.00 12.88
CA GLY A 203 0.26 11.74 11.44
C GLY A 203 0.17 13.04 10.66
N ASP A 204 0.01 12.94 9.34
CA ASP A 204 -0.17 14.12 8.46
C ASP A 204 -1.23 13.87 7.36
N GLY A 205 -2.14 12.93 7.61
CA GLY A 205 -3.13 12.50 6.62
C GLY A 205 -2.53 11.69 5.47
N LEU A 206 -1.36 11.09 5.70
CA LEU A 206 -0.71 10.19 4.75
C LEU A 206 -1.40 8.82 4.73
N PHE A 207 -1.30 8.13 3.60
CA PHE A 207 -1.83 6.77 3.40
C PHE A 207 -0.93 5.95 2.49
N TYR A 208 -1.11 4.62 2.52
CA TYR A 208 -0.36 3.71 1.65
C TYR A 208 -1.01 3.60 0.27
N CYS A 209 -0.17 3.54 -0.76
CA CYS A 209 -0.54 3.32 -2.14
C CYS A 209 0.05 2.02 -2.65
N PHE A 210 -0.76 1.16 -3.25
CA PHE A 210 -0.36 -0.13 -3.81
C PHE A 210 -0.77 -0.23 -5.28
N ALA A 211 0.02 -0.94 -6.08
CA ALA A 211 -0.23 -1.11 -7.50
C ALA A 211 0.02 -2.53 -8.01
N TRP A 212 -0.59 -2.81 -9.17
CA TRP A 212 -0.38 -3.99 -9.99
C TRP A 212 -0.53 -3.66 -11.48
#